data_AF-A0A7V2TSX4-F1
#
_entry.id   AF-A0A7V2TSX4-F1
#
_cell.length_a   1.000
_cell.length_b   1.000
_cell.length_c   1.000
_cell.angle_alpha   90.00
_cell.angle_beta   90.00
_cell.angle_gamma   90.00
#
_symmetry.space_group_name_H-M   'P 1'
#
loop_
_entity.id
_entity.type
_entity.pdbx_description
1 polymer ?
#
loop_
_entity_poly.entity_id
_entity_poly.type
_entity_poly.pdbx_seq_one_letter_code
_entity_poly.pdbx_strand_id
1 'polypeptide(L)'
;MIPVFPQFQPLQIEDRQALGDILWEYQPETSECTFTNLFIWRKHYGFHWSMYRDWLLLLSEPRSREPFFFPPIGPPSRLDAARECLRWLREER
;
A
#
# COMPACT_ATOMS: atom_id res chain seq x y z
N MET A 1 6.33 6.60 -12.66
CA MET A 1 5.11 7.42 -12.48
C MET A 1 4.42 6.92 -11.22
N ILE A 2 3.82 7.79 -10.41
CA ILE A 2 3.12 7.36 -9.20
C ILE A 2 1.78 6.72 -9.61
N PRO A 3 1.50 5.46 -9.22
CA PRO A 3 0.25 4.75 -9.51
C PRO A 3 -0.92 5.43 -8.81
N VAL A 4 -2.03 5.58 -9.51
CA VAL A 4 -3.25 6.21 -8.99
C VAL A 4 -4.36 5.18 -8.98
N PHE A 5 -5.12 5.14 -7.88
CA PHE A 5 -6.16 4.14 -7.66
C PHE A 5 -7.25 4.29 -8.73
N PRO A 6 -7.72 3.20 -9.37
CA PRO A 6 -7.56 1.79 -8.98
C PRO A 6 -6.37 1.04 -9.63
N GLN A 7 -5.42 1.73 -10.27
CA GLN A 7 -4.26 1.08 -10.87
C GLN A 7 -3.18 0.82 -9.82
N PHE A 8 -2.88 -0.45 -9.59
CA PHE A 8 -1.79 -0.89 -8.73
C PHE A 8 -0.55 -1.27 -9.54
N GLN A 9 0.63 -1.00 -8.98
CA GLN A 9 1.88 -1.52 -9.54
C GLN A 9 2.65 -2.35 -8.49
N PRO A 10 3.38 -3.39 -8.91
CA PRO A 10 4.21 -4.17 -7.99
C PRO A 10 5.32 -3.30 -7.40
N LEU A 11 5.58 -3.44 -6.11
CA LEU A 11 6.65 -2.71 -5.42
C LEU A 11 8.03 -3.04 -6.02
N GLN A 12 8.75 -2.02 -6.50
CA GLN A 12 10.11 -2.13 -7.02
C GLN A 12 11.12 -1.31 -6.19
N ILE A 13 12.40 -1.44 -6.53
CA ILE A 13 13.47 -0.72 -5.81
C ILE A 13 13.47 0.77 -6.17
N GLU A 14 13.03 1.11 -7.37
CA GLU A 14 12.90 2.46 -7.90
C GLU A 14 11.85 3.28 -7.13
N ASP A 15 10.91 2.60 -6.45
CA ASP A 15 9.88 3.24 -5.62
C ASP A 15 10.42 3.75 -4.27
N ARG A 16 11.71 3.48 -3.97
CA ARG A 16 12.35 3.82 -2.68
C ARG A 16 12.18 5.26 -2.29
N GLN A 17 12.37 6.18 -3.22
CA GLN A 17 12.27 7.60 -2.93
C GLN A 17 10.83 7.99 -2.65
N ALA A 18 9.90 7.68 -3.57
CA ALA A 18 8.49 8.06 -3.45
C ALA A 18 7.84 7.50 -2.17
N LEU A 19 8.00 6.20 -1.91
CA LEU A 19 7.44 5.59 -0.70
C LEU A 19 8.21 5.98 0.56
N GLY A 20 9.52 6.21 0.45
CA GLY A 20 10.35 6.70 1.55
C GLY A 20 9.86 8.05 2.06
N ASP A 21 9.60 9.00 1.15
CA ASP A 21 9.13 10.34 1.49
C ASP A 21 7.74 10.30 2.14
N ILE A 22 6.80 9.51 1.58
CA ILE A 22 5.45 9.34 2.13
C ILE A 22 5.49 8.73 3.55
N LEU A 23 6.25 7.65 3.72
CA LEU A 23 6.37 6.98 5.02
C LEU A 23 7.09 7.86 6.04
N TRP A 24 8.08 8.65 5.60
CA TRP A 24 8.75 9.60 6.47
C TRP A 24 7.82 10.73 6.91
N GLU A 25 6.99 11.27 6.03
CA GLU A 25 6.00 12.29 6.43
C GLU A 25 4.95 11.72 7.40
N TYR A 26 4.51 10.48 7.15
CA TYR A 26 3.48 9.83 7.96
C TYR A 26 3.97 9.41 9.37
N GLN A 27 5.27 9.17 9.55
CA GLN A 27 5.88 8.69 10.80
C GLN A 27 5.13 7.46 11.41
N PRO A 28 5.06 6.33 10.69
CA PRO A 28 4.40 5.13 11.21
C PRO A 28 5.16 4.57 12.42
N GLU A 29 4.42 4.18 13.45
CA GLU A 29 5.00 3.54 14.65
C GLU A 29 5.32 2.06 14.44
N THR A 30 4.67 1.41 13.46
CA THR A 30 4.80 -0.03 13.24
C THR A 30 5.98 -0.35 12.32
N SER A 31 6.76 -1.37 12.68
CA SER A 31 8.02 -1.71 11.99
C SER A 31 7.83 -2.19 10.54
N GLU A 32 6.63 -2.66 10.21
CA GLU A 32 6.23 -3.14 8.87
C GLU A 32 6.13 -1.99 7.86
N CYS A 33 5.87 -0.76 8.33
CA CYS A 33 5.64 0.41 7.47
C CYS A 33 6.93 1.20 7.22
N THR A 34 7.99 0.50 6.79
CA THR A 34 9.22 1.13 6.30
C THR A 34 9.53 0.62 4.89
N PHE A 35 10.12 1.44 4.02
CA PHE A 35 10.45 0.98 2.66
C PHE A 35 11.33 -0.28 2.69
N THR A 36 12.32 -0.33 3.58
CA THR A 36 13.19 -1.50 3.74
C THR A 36 12.38 -2.76 4.05
N ASN A 37 11.47 -2.71 5.03
CA ASN A 37 10.65 -3.86 5.42
C ASN A 37 9.73 -4.30 4.27
N LEU A 38 9.01 -3.36 3.67
CA LEU A 38 8.16 -3.63 2.50
C LEU A 38 8.98 -4.27 1.36
N PHE A 39 10.16 -3.73 1.05
CA PHE A 39 10.97 -4.21 -0.06
C PHE A 39 11.56 -5.61 0.17
N ILE A 40 12.09 -5.91 1.35
CA ILE A 40 12.67 -7.24 1.62
C ILE A 40 11.59 -8.34 1.61
N TRP A 41 10.38 -8.03 2.06
CA TRP A 41 9.27 -9.01 2.10
C TRP A 41 8.37 -8.98 0.86
N ARG A 42 8.63 -8.11 -0.12
CA ARG A 42 7.77 -7.91 -1.32
C ARG A 42 7.44 -9.18 -2.08
N LYS A 43 8.37 -10.15 -2.15
CA LYS A 43 8.16 -11.42 -2.85
C LYS A 43 7.25 -12.38 -2.07
N HIS A 44 7.31 -12.32 -0.74
CA HIS A 44 6.50 -13.16 0.13
C HIS A 44 5.05 -12.66 0.18
N TYR A 45 4.87 -11.35 0.38
CA TYR A 45 3.55 -10.72 0.48
C TYR A 45 2.96 -10.27 -0.86
N GLY A 46 3.73 -10.27 -1.95
CA GLY A 46 3.27 -9.78 -3.25
C GLY A 46 2.82 -8.32 -3.19
N PHE A 47 3.65 -7.44 -2.62
CA PHE A 47 3.25 -6.06 -2.39
C PHE A 47 3.05 -5.28 -3.68
N HIS A 48 1.89 -4.63 -3.75
CA HIS A 48 1.55 -3.63 -4.75
C HIS A 48 1.12 -2.35 -4.05
N TRP A 49 1.24 -1.22 -4.75
CA TRP A 49 0.90 0.06 -4.18
C TRP A 49 0.20 0.99 -5.18
N SER A 50 -0.57 1.92 -4.62
CA SER A 50 -1.33 2.93 -5.35
C SER A 50 -1.59 4.14 -4.45
N MET A 51 -1.74 5.33 -5.03
CA MET A 51 -2.24 6.51 -4.33
C MET A 51 -3.74 6.67 -4.55
N TYR A 52 -4.48 6.91 -3.47
CA TYR A 52 -5.86 7.35 -3.50
C TYR A 52 -5.96 8.68 -2.76
N ARG A 53 -6.04 9.78 -3.51
CA ARG A 53 -5.92 11.15 -2.96
C ARG A 53 -4.63 11.25 -2.13
N ASP A 54 -4.74 11.54 -0.83
CA ASP A 54 -3.62 11.69 0.10
C ASP A 54 -3.27 10.39 0.86
N TRP A 55 -3.88 9.26 0.48
CA TRP A 55 -3.62 7.96 1.11
C TRP A 55 -2.81 7.04 0.19
N LEU A 56 -1.70 6.55 0.73
CA LEU A 56 -0.99 5.41 0.19
C LEU A 56 -1.76 4.13 0.54
N LEU A 57 -2.14 3.39 -0.50
CA LEU A 57 -2.77 2.09 -0.41
C LEU A 57 -1.72 1.01 -0.67
N LEU A 58 -1.53 0.10 0.30
CA LEU A 58 -0.65 -1.05 0.19
C LEU A 58 -1.49 -2.33 0.12
N LEU A 59 -1.46 -2.97 -1.05
CA LEU A 59 -2.11 -4.24 -1.33
C LEU A 59 -1.11 -5.38 -1.17
N SER A 60 -1.48 -6.42 -0.44
CA SER A 60 -0.76 -7.69 -0.36
C SER A 60 -1.50 -8.74 -1.17
N GLU A 61 -0.79 -9.40 -2.09
CA GLU A 61 -1.29 -10.53 -2.90
C GLU A 61 -0.35 -11.74 -2.74
N PRO A 62 -0.34 -12.40 -1.57
CA PRO A 62 0.48 -13.59 -1.34
C PRO A 62 -0.08 -14.78 -2.15
N ARG A 63 0.80 -15.67 -2.62
CA ARG A 63 0.38 -16.81 -3.48
C ARG A 63 -0.58 -17.81 -2.83
N SER A 64 -0.63 -17.88 -1.50
CA SER A 64 -1.33 -18.93 -0.75
C SER A 64 -2.45 -18.41 0.15
N ARG A 65 -2.78 -17.12 0.07
CA ARG A 65 -3.85 -16.50 0.86
C ARG A 65 -4.60 -15.47 0.02
N GLU A 66 -5.81 -15.16 0.45
CA GLU A 66 -6.61 -14.10 -0.15
C GLU A 66 -5.87 -12.75 -0.10
N PRO A 67 -6.04 -11.90 -1.13
CA PRO A 67 -5.53 -10.53 -1.12
C PRO A 67 -6.08 -9.73 0.05
N PHE A 68 -5.25 -8.84 0.61
CA PHE A 68 -5.68 -7.94 1.67
C PHE A 68 -4.93 -6.62 1.61
N PHE A 69 -5.57 -5.57 2.13
CA PHE A 69 -4.94 -4.26 2.30
C PHE A 69 -4.36 -4.11 3.70
N PHE A 70 -3.23 -3.42 3.77
CA PHE A 70 -2.81 -2.78 5.01
C PHE A 70 -3.72 -1.57 5.29
N PRO A 71 -3.79 -1.08 6.55
CA PRO A 71 -4.50 0.16 6.83
C PRO A 71 -4.02 1.30 5.92
N PRO A 72 -4.91 2.11 5.32
CA PRO A 72 -4.50 3.24 4.49
C PRO A 72 -3.54 4.17 5.23
N ILE A 73 -2.41 4.47 4.57
CA ILE A 73 -1.32 5.28 5.13
C ILE A 73 -1.55 6.72 4.68
N GLY A 74 -1.83 7.62 5.62
CA GLY A 74 -2.20 9.00 5.33
C GLY A 74 -2.99 9.65 6.48
N PRO A 75 -3.46 10.89 6.32
CA PRO A 75 -4.12 11.65 7.38
C PRO A 75 -5.44 11.01 7.85
N PRO A 76 -5.89 11.28 9.10
CA PRO A 76 -7.24 10.93 9.54
C PRO A 76 -8.31 11.84 8.88
N SER A 77 -9.54 11.39 8.64
CA SER A 77 -10.10 10.05 8.85
C SER A 77 -9.79 9.10 7.68
N ARG A 78 -9.58 7.81 7.98
CA ARG A 78 -9.30 6.76 6.98
C ARG A 78 -10.54 6.04 6.47
N LEU A 79 -11.73 6.45 6.93
CA LEU A 79 -12.98 5.73 6.69
C LEU A 79 -13.26 5.54 5.20
N ASP A 80 -13.13 6.59 4.41
CA ASP A 80 -13.45 6.52 2.98
C ASP A 80 -12.41 5.71 2.23
N ALA A 81 -11.12 5.92 2.48
CA ALA A 81 -10.05 5.10 1.89
C ALA A 81 -10.22 3.61 2.22
N ALA A 82 -10.53 3.27 3.47
CA ALA A 82 -10.76 1.89 3.89
C ALA A 82 -12.00 1.27 3.21
N ARG A 83 -13.09 2.05 3.06
CA ARG A 83 -14.28 1.59 2.31
C ARG A 83 -13.97 1.34 0.84
N GLU A 84 -13.21 2.21 0.20
CA GLU A 84 -12.81 2.04 -1.20
C GLU A 84 -11.95 0.78 -1.37
N CYS A 85 -11.00 0.53 -0.48
CA CYS A 85 -10.21 -0.71 -0.46
C CYS A 85 -11.10 -1.96 -0.34
N LEU A 86 -12.02 -1.97 0.62
CA LEU A 86 -12.92 -3.11 0.86
C LEU A 86 -13.90 -3.32 -0.30
N ARG A 87 -14.40 -2.24 -0.90
CA ARG A 87 -15.26 -2.31 -2.09
C ARG A 87 -14.48 -2.90 -3.27
N TRP A 88 -13.26 -2.44 -3.49
CA TRP A 88 -12.40 -2.94 -4.55
C TRP A 88 -12.05 -4.43 -4.36
N LEU A 89 -11.72 -4.86 -3.14
CA LEU A 89 -11.49 -6.29 -2.84
C LEU A 89 -12.72 -7.16 -3.15
N ARG A 90 -13.93 -6.63 -3.02
CA ARG A 90 -15.16 -7.38 -3.30
C ARG A 90 -15.47 -7.47 -4.80
N GLU A 91 -15.06 -6.46 -5.57
CA GLU A 91 -15.49 -6.26 -6.96
C GLU A 91 -14.44 -6.74 -7.98
N GLU A 92 -13.15 -6.59 -7.66
CA GLU A 92 -12.04 -6.76 -8.60
C GLU A 92 -11.05 -7.88 -8.21
N ARG A 93 -11.33 -8.58 -7.11
CA ARG A 93 -10.53 -9.70 -6.56
C ARG A 93 -11.44 -10.81 -6.06
#